data_AF-A0A2S8FE82-F1
#
_entry.id   AF-A0A2S8FE82-F1
#
_cell.length_a   1.000
_cell.length_b   1.000
_cell.length_c   1.000
_cell.angle_alpha   90.00
_cell.angle_beta   90.00
_cell.angle_gamma   90.00
#
_symmetry.space_group_name_H-M   'P 1'
#
loop_
_entity.id
_entity.type
_entity.pdbx_description
1 polymer ?
#
loop_
_entity_poly.entity_id
_entity_poly.type
_entity_poly.pdbx_seq_one_letter_code
_entity_poly.pdbx_strand_id
1 'polypeptide(L)'
;MEEELLASQSKRSWFQFSVRTLLLLMTLVCVYLAGHFGKGFSDPSQLEGTWNATLPLGHERDVKLTYLEENRFLLLSRGSVFDGIYLREGDRLVVKEPEDMRMKGLVWKWQGERITLISEPAGNPTGSSYLGTTLVRAVEEKTDGS
;
A
#
# COMPACT_ATOMS: atom_id res chain seq x y z
N MET A 1 -23.25 65.82 38.33
CA MET A 1 -23.92 65.15 37.19
C MET A 1 -22.84 64.98 36.14
N GLU A 2 -21.91 64.11 36.48
CA GLU A 2 -20.66 63.79 35.80
C GLU A 2 -20.56 62.25 35.92
N GLU A 3 -19.79 61.61 35.05
CA GLU A 3 -19.72 60.15 34.83
C GLU A 3 -20.61 59.62 33.68
N GLU A 4 -20.63 60.36 32.57
CA GLU A 4 -20.39 59.68 31.29
C GLU A 4 -18.87 59.47 31.12
N LEU A 5 -18.50 58.43 30.38
CA LEU A 5 -17.14 57.99 30.02
C LEU A 5 -16.50 57.00 31.01
N LEU A 6 -16.50 55.72 30.62
CA LEU A 6 -15.27 54.96 30.33
C LEU A 6 -15.62 53.46 30.20
N ALA A 7 -15.73 52.98 28.96
CA ALA A 7 -15.31 51.62 28.56
C ALA A 7 -15.54 51.40 27.06
N SER A 8 -15.05 52.32 26.23
CA SER A 8 -14.70 51.99 24.85
C SER A 8 -13.21 51.63 24.85
N GLN A 9 -12.86 50.61 24.08
CA GLN A 9 -11.52 50.06 23.82
C GLN A 9 -11.06 48.88 24.69
N SER A 10 -11.27 47.66 24.18
CA SER A 10 -10.16 46.79 23.78
C SER A 10 -10.68 45.51 23.10
N LYS A 11 -10.98 45.58 21.79
CA LYS A 11 -11.18 44.38 20.96
C LYS A 11 -10.49 44.55 19.60
N ARG A 12 -9.18 44.77 19.60
CA ARG A 12 -8.36 44.78 18.38
C ARG A 12 -6.92 44.39 18.71
N SER A 13 -6.58 43.10 18.57
CA SER A 13 -5.26 42.65 18.08
C SER A 13 -5.02 41.12 18.16
N TRP A 14 -6.04 40.25 18.09
CA TRP A 14 -5.76 38.80 18.17
C TRP A 14 -5.34 38.14 16.85
N PHE A 15 -5.46 38.85 15.72
CA PHE A 15 -5.01 38.37 14.41
C PHE A 15 -3.97 39.31 13.79
N GLN A 16 -2.77 39.33 14.37
CA GLN A 16 -1.57 39.76 13.65
C GLN A 16 -0.71 38.53 13.33
N PHE A 17 -1.31 37.51 12.71
CA PHE A 17 -0.49 36.55 11.97
C PHE A 17 0.00 37.25 10.71
N SER A 18 1.28 37.61 10.71
CA SER A 18 1.95 38.15 9.54
C SER A 18 1.68 37.25 8.33
N VAL A 19 1.29 37.85 7.19
CA VAL A 19 1.05 37.13 5.92
C VAL A 19 2.25 36.23 5.58
N ARG A 20 3.46 36.64 5.96
CA ARG A 20 4.68 35.84 5.81
C ARG A 20 4.62 34.54 6.59
N THR A 21 4.13 34.56 7.83
CA THR A 21 3.97 33.38 8.68
C THR A 21 2.93 32.43 8.10
N LEU A 22 1.83 32.95 7.55
CA LEU A 22 0.80 32.15 6.89
C LEU A 22 1.36 31.44 5.64
N LEU A 23 2.11 32.15 4.81
CA LEU A 23 2.75 31.59 3.61
C LEU A 23 3.74 30.49 3.97
N LEU A 24 4.58 30.70 4.99
CA LEU A 24 5.52 29.68 5.45
C LEU A 24 4.81 28.42 5.94
N LEU A 25 3.73 28.57 6.72
CA LEU A 25 2.93 27.44 7.20
C LEU A 25 2.29 26.67 6.04
N MET A 26 1.70 27.37 5.08
CA MET A 26 1.12 26.74 3.89
C MET A 26 2.18 26.01 3.06
N THR A 27 3.37 26.60 2.90
CA THR A 27 4.47 25.95 2.18
C THR A 27 4.90 24.67 2.88
N LEU A 28 5.01 24.70 4.20
CA LEU A 28 5.33 23.52 5.02
C LEU A 28 4.28 22.41 4.86
N VAL A 29 3.00 22.78 4.89
CA VAL A 29 1.88 21.84 4.68
C VAL A 29 1.92 21.26 3.27
N CYS A 30 2.13 22.08 2.24
CA CYS A 30 2.25 21.60 0.86
C CYS A 30 3.42 20.63 0.68
N VAL A 31 4.59 20.92 1.26
CA VAL A 31 5.76 20.03 1.21
C VAL A 31 5.49 18.72 1.97
N TYR A 32 4.85 18.80 3.13
CA TYR A 32 4.47 17.63 3.92
C TYR A 32 3.49 16.73 3.16
N LEU A 33 2.46 17.32 2.55
CA LEU A 33 1.48 16.59 1.75
C LEU A 33 2.12 16.02 0.48
N ALA A 34 2.93 16.79 -0.25
CA ALA A 34 3.63 16.31 -1.44
C ALA A 34 4.58 15.14 -1.13
N GLY A 35 5.29 15.17 0.01
CA GLY A 35 6.13 14.05 0.45
C GLY A 35 5.34 12.81 0.88
N HIS A 36 4.12 12.99 1.39
CA HIS A 36 3.23 11.90 1.78
C HIS A 36 2.56 11.24 0.57
N PHE A 37 2.11 12.03 -0.41
CA PHE A 37 1.43 11.54 -1.63
C PHE A 37 2.39 11.17 -2.76
N GLY A 38 3.61 11.71 -2.78
CA GLY A 38 4.57 11.53 -3.88
C GLY A 38 5.28 10.16 -3.93
N LYS A 39 5.07 9.28 -2.93
CA LYS A 39 5.81 8.01 -2.82
C LYS A 39 5.31 6.85 -3.70
N GLY A 40 4.38 7.05 -4.64
CA GLY A 40 3.64 5.90 -5.19
C GLY A 40 3.30 5.87 -6.68
N PHE A 41 3.86 6.73 -7.54
CA PHE A 41 3.64 6.61 -8.99
C PHE A 41 4.61 5.61 -9.62
N SER A 42 4.66 4.39 -9.10
CA SER A 42 5.23 3.26 -9.83
C SER A 42 4.16 2.70 -10.75
N ASP A 43 4.50 2.56 -12.03
CA ASP A 43 3.64 1.94 -13.03
C ASP A 43 3.12 0.60 -12.49
N PRO A 44 1.80 0.38 -12.37
CA PRO A 44 1.26 -0.90 -11.90
C PRO A 44 1.72 -2.09 -12.73
N SER A 45 1.99 -1.91 -14.03
CA SER A 45 2.54 -2.97 -14.86
C SER A 45 3.88 -3.49 -14.34
N GLN A 46 4.61 -2.69 -13.53
CA GLN A 46 5.87 -3.11 -12.96
C GLN A 46 5.71 -4.40 -12.14
N LEU A 47 4.59 -4.66 -11.48
CA LEU A 47 4.36 -5.87 -10.68
C LEU A 47 4.21 -7.16 -11.49
N GLU A 48 3.93 -7.05 -12.79
CA GLU A 48 3.75 -8.21 -13.67
C GLU A 48 5.02 -9.04 -13.78
N GLY A 49 4.85 -10.36 -13.91
CA GLY A 49 5.93 -11.32 -14.13
C GLY A 49 5.89 -12.52 -13.20
N THR A 50 6.97 -13.28 -13.21
CA THR A 50 7.15 -14.46 -12.34
C THR A 50 7.89 -14.08 -11.07
N TRP A 51 7.40 -14.61 -9.95
CA TRP A 51 7.89 -14.40 -8.61
C TRP A 51 8.10 -15.75 -7.94
N ASN A 52 9.16 -15.90 -7.14
CA ASN A 52 9.32 -17.02 -6.23
C ASN A 52 8.71 -16.64 -4.87
N ALA A 53 7.75 -17.45 -4.42
CA ALA A 53 7.12 -17.34 -3.11
C ALA A 53 7.79 -18.25 -2.10
N THR A 54 8.38 -17.67 -1.07
CA THR A 54 8.90 -18.38 0.10
C THR A 54 7.85 -18.35 1.22
N LEU A 55 7.30 -19.53 1.55
CA LEU A 55 6.36 -19.71 2.66
C LEU A 55 7.10 -19.70 4.01
N PRO A 56 6.41 -19.47 5.14
CA PRO A 56 7.04 -19.42 6.47
C PRO A 56 7.81 -20.68 6.87
N LEU A 57 7.43 -21.85 6.33
CA LEU A 57 8.13 -23.12 6.55
C LEU A 57 9.33 -23.34 5.61
N GLY A 58 9.69 -22.34 4.80
CA GLY A 58 10.80 -22.41 3.84
C GLY A 58 10.47 -23.09 2.52
N HIS A 59 9.21 -23.50 2.30
CA HIS A 59 8.80 -24.02 1.00
C HIS A 59 8.76 -22.90 -0.04
N GLU A 60 9.31 -23.18 -1.22
CA GLU A 60 9.31 -22.26 -2.34
C GLU A 60 8.34 -22.71 -3.44
N ARG A 61 7.78 -21.75 -4.17
CA ARG A 61 6.97 -22.01 -5.36
C ARG A 61 6.91 -20.82 -6.28
N ASP A 62 6.72 -21.06 -7.57
CA ASP A 62 6.51 -19.99 -8.53
C ASP A 62 5.08 -19.44 -8.46
N VAL A 63 5.01 -18.13 -8.53
CA VAL A 63 3.79 -17.33 -8.58
C VAL A 63 3.89 -16.39 -9.77
N LYS A 64 2.89 -16.41 -10.64
CA LYS A 64 2.78 -15.48 -11.76
C LYS A 64 1.77 -14.40 -11.41
N LEU A 65 2.20 -13.15 -11.50
CA LEU A 65 1.33 -11.98 -11.47
C LEU A 65 1.15 -11.50 -12.91
N THR A 66 -0.10 -11.40 -13.36
CA THR A 66 -0.46 -10.83 -14.66
C THR A 66 -1.27 -9.57 -14.43
N TYR A 67 -0.80 -8.45 -14.99
CA TYR A 67 -1.55 -7.21 -14.92
C TYR A 67 -2.84 -7.33 -15.73
N LEU A 68 -3.92 -6.89 -15.13
CA LEU A 68 -5.21 -6.69 -15.76
C LEU A 68 -5.50 -5.18 -15.79
N GLU A 69 -6.51 -4.77 -16.53
CA GLU A 69 -6.97 -3.37 -16.51
C GLU A 69 -7.42 -2.90 -15.11
N GLU A 70 -7.44 -1.58 -14.91
CA GLU A 70 -7.98 -0.93 -13.71
C GLU A 70 -7.26 -1.32 -12.40
N ASN A 71 -5.92 -1.43 -12.42
CA ASN A 71 -5.12 -1.81 -11.25
C ASN A 71 -5.43 -3.21 -10.69
N ARG A 72 -6.00 -4.08 -11.50
CA ARG A 72 -6.27 -5.47 -11.12
C ARG A 72 -5.10 -6.36 -11.54
N PHE A 73 -4.90 -7.45 -10.80
CA PHE A 73 -3.86 -8.44 -11.06
C PHE A 73 -4.44 -9.82 -10.89
N LEU A 74 -4.17 -10.70 -11.83
CA LEU A 74 -4.40 -12.13 -11.67
C LEU A 74 -3.13 -12.75 -11.05
N LEU A 75 -3.28 -13.39 -9.91
CA LEU A 75 -2.22 -14.18 -9.26
C LEU A 75 -2.50 -15.66 -9.49
N LEU A 76 -1.53 -16.38 -10.06
CA LEU A 76 -1.59 -17.82 -10.26
C LEU A 76 -0.33 -18.50 -9.72
N SER A 77 -0.53 -19.58 -8.97
CA SER A 77 0.53 -20.33 -8.27
C SER A 77 0.30 -21.85 -8.37
N ARG A 78 -0.42 -22.25 -9.43
CA ARG A 78 -0.73 -23.64 -9.78
C ARG A 78 -1.52 -24.36 -8.69
N GLY A 79 -2.61 -23.77 -8.21
CA GLY A 79 -3.54 -24.39 -7.26
C GLY A 79 -3.16 -24.17 -5.80
N SER A 80 -2.48 -23.05 -5.49
CA SER A 80 -2.32 -22.65 -4.09
C SER A 80 -3.48 -21.79 -3.61
N VAL A 81 -3.54 -21.63 -2.29
CA VAL A 81 -4.51 -20.78 -1.60
C VAL A 81 -4.39 -19.29 -1.95
N PHE A 82 -3.37 -18.88 -2.71
CA PHE A 82 -3.17 -17.49 -3.11
C PHE A 82 -3.84 -17.13 -4.44
N ASP A 83 -4.33 -18.12 -5.20
CA ASP A 83 -4.85 -17.91 -6.56
C ASP A 83 -6.11 -17.03 -6.55
N GLY A 84 -6.17 -16.06 -7.47
CA GLY A 84 -7.30 -15.15 -7.59
C GLY A 84 -6.97 -13.78 -8.16
N ILE A 85 -7.98 -12.91 -8.19
CA ILE A 85 -7.86 -11.52 -8.65
C ILE A 85 -7.66 -10.59 -7.45
N TYR A 86 -6.63 -9.76 -7.56
CA TYR A 86 -6.21 -8.77 -6.58
C TYR A 86 -6.38 -7.37 -7.15
N LEU A 87 -6.78 -6.42 -6.30
CA LEU A 87 -6.79 -5.00 -6.61
C LEU A 87 -5.59 -4.34 -5.93
N ARG A 88 -4.87 -3.52 -6.68
CA ARG A 88 -3.81 -2.68 -6.12
C ARG A 88 -4.40 -1.42 -5.49
N GLU A 89 -4.14 -1.27 -4.19
CA GLU A 89 -4.53 -0.12 -3.39
C GLU A 89 -3.25 0.53 -2.81
N GLY A 90 -2.66 1.46 -3.56
CA GLY A 90 -1.37 2.08 -3.22
C GLY A 90 -0.22 1.09 -3.28
N ASP A 91 0.32 0.72 -2.11
CA ASP A 91 1.39 -0.26 -1.94
C ASP A 91 0.89 -1.61 -1.41
N ARG A 92 -0.40 -1.90 -1.60
CA ARG A 92 -1.03 -3.15 -1.20
C ARG A 92 -1.70 -3.85 -2.38
N LEU A 93 -1.71 -5.17 -2.35
CA LEU A 93 -2.55 -6.00 -3.20
C LEU A 93 -3.60 -6.66 -2.31
N VAL A 94 -4.86 -6.31 -2.51
CA VAL A 94 -5.99 -6.82 -1.73
C VAL A 94 -6.76 -7.81 -2.58
N VAL A 95 -6.95 -9.03 -2.09
CA VAL A 95 -7.73 -10.02 -2.84
C VAL A 95 -9.20 -9.57 -2.95
N LYS A 96 -9.75 -9.61 -4.16
CA LYS A 96 -11.17 -9.30 -4.42
C LYS A 96 -11.93 -10.56 -4.81
N GLU A 97 -11.34 -11.38 -5.67
CA GLU A 97 -11.96 -12.61 -6.18
C GLU A 97 -10.97 -13.77 -6.02
N PRO A 98 -10.87 -14.36 -4.81
CA PRO A 98 -10.04 -15.54 -4.61
C PRO A 98 -10.69 -16.75 -5.30
N GLU A 99 -9.86 -17.66 -5.81
CA GLU A 99 -10.34 -18.95 -6.33
C GLU A 99 -10.96 -19.79 -5.19
N ASP A 100 -10.30 -19.84 -4.04
CA ASP A 100 -10.88 -20.37 -2.80
C ASP A 100 -11.54 -19.25 -1.98
N MET A 101 -12.87 -19.25 -1.90
CA MET A 101 -13.64 -18.24 -1.16
C MET A 101 -13.27 -18.12 0.33
N ARG A 102 -12.65 -19.16 0.93
CA ARG A 102 -12.13 -19.11 2.30
C ARG A 102 -10.98 -18.11 2.45
N MET A 103 -10.31 -17.76 1.35
CA MET A 103 -9.15 -16.89 1.30
C MET A 103 -9.48 -15.41 1.19
N LYS A 104 -10.76 -15.04 1.37
CA LYS A 104 -11.15 -13.62 1.48
C LYS A 104 -10.45 -12.96 2.67
N GLY A 105 -9.75 -11.86 2.41
CA GLY A 105 -8.99 -11.11 3.42
C GLY A 105 -7.48 -11.22 3.30
N LEU A 106 -6.96 -11.94 2.29
CA LEU A 106 -5.56 -11.87 1.93
C LEU A 106 -5.18 -10.45 1.50
N VAL A 107 -4.13 -9.92 2.13
CA VAL A 107 -3.52 -8.64 1.76
C VAL A 107 -2.02 -8.79 1.70
N TRP A 108 -1.45 -8.39 0.57
CA TRP A 108 -0.02 -8.31 0.38
C TRP A 108 0.46 -6.87 0.43
N LYS A 109 1.65 -6.66 0.95
CA LYS A 109 2.37 -5.39 0.97
C LYS A 109 3.47 -5.43 -0.08
N TRP A 110 3.48 -4.45 -0.98
CA TRP A 110 4.52 -4.28 -1.99
C TRP A 110 5.59 -3.30 -1.50
N GLN A 111 6.86 -3.70 -1.63
CA GLN A 111 8.03 -2.92 -1.23
C GLN A 111 9.17 -3.12 -2.26
N GLY A 112 8.99 -2.59 -3.49
CA GLY A 112 10.00 -2.68 -4.55
C GLY A 112 10.15 -4.10 -5.08
N GLU A 113 11.28 -4.76 -4.84
CA GLU A 113 11.54 -6.12 -5.33
C GLU A 113 10.98 -7.24 -4.43
N ARG A 114 10.26 -6.86 -3.36
CA ARG A 114 9.66 -7.79 -2.42
C ARG A 114 8.19 -7.50 -2.21
N ILE A 115 7.39 -8.56 -2.14
CA ILE A 115 5.99 -8.51 -1.72
C ILE A 115 5.84 -9.41 -0.49
N THR A 116 5.07 -9.02 0.51
CA THR A 116 4.90 -9.81 1.75
C THR A 116 3.44 -9.92 2.13
N LEU A 117 2.99 -11.13 2.47
CA LEU A 117 1.63 -11.34 2.98
C LEU A 117 1.53 -10.78 4.40
N ILE A 118 0.70 -9.75 4.57
CA ILE A 118 0.53 -9.01 5.83
C ILE A 118 -0.84 -9.23 6.48
N SER A 119 -1.77 -9.86 5.77
CA SER A 119 -3.09 -10.20 6.28
C SER A 119 -3.57 -11.51 5.68
N GLU A 120 -4.27 -12.30 6.47
CA GLU A 120 -4.94 -13.54 6.08
C GLU A 120 -6.35 -13.59 6.68
N PRO A 121 -7.24 -14.46 6.18
CA PRO A 121 -8.59 -14.60 6.71
C PRO A 121 -8.58 -14.97 8.21
N ALA A 122 -9.48 -14.38 8.98
CA ALA A 122 -9.61 -14.72 10.39
C ALA A 122 -9.91 -16.21 10.58
N GLY A 123 -9.29 -16.82 11.59
CA GLY A 123 -9.54 -18.22 11.94
C GLY A 123 -8.77 -19.27 11.13
N ASN A 124 -7.86 -18.85 10.24
CA ASN A 124 -6.93 -19.72 9.50
C ASN A 124 -7.61 -20.95 8.89
N PRO A 125 -8.53 -20.76 7.93
CA PRO A 125 -9.43 -21.83 7.45
C PRO A 125 -8.72 -22.98 6.73
N THR A 126 -7.43 -22.86 6.45
CA THR A 126 -6.53 -23.90 5.90
C THR A 126 -5.79 -24.69 6.98
N GLY A 127 -5.90 -24.30 8.25
CA GLY A 127 -5.17 -24.88 9.38
C GLY A 127 -3.70 -24.45 9.48
N SER A 128 -3.22 -23.59 8.58
CA SER A 128 -1.85 -23.05 8.57
C SER A 128 -1.88 -21.54 8.40
N SER A 129 -0.98 -20.83 9.10
CA SER A 129 -0.74 -19.40 8.89
C SER A 129 0.24 -19.21 7.75
N TYR A 130 -0.10 -18.34 6.81
CA TYR A 130 0.75 -17.94 5.69
C TYR A 130 1.31 -16.53 5.87
N LEU A 131 0.96 -15.82 6.95
CA LEU A 131 1.53 -14.51 7.26
C LEU A 131 3.06 -14.53 7.21
N GLY A 132 3.62 -13.51 6.57
CA GLY A 132 5.06 -13.42 6.33
C GLY A 132 5.54 -14.17 5.10
N THR A 133 4.68 -14.85 4.34
CA THR A 133 5.03 -15.36 3.00
C THR A 133 5.58 -14.21 2.16
N THR A 134 6.74 -14.39 1.54
CA THR A 134 7.38 -13.37 0.72
C THR A 134 7.43 -13.79 -0.73
N LEU A 135 7.12 -12.86 -1.64
CA LEU A 135 7.39 -12.99 -3.07
C LEU A 135 8.63 -12.17 -3.41
N VAL A 136 9.57 -12.77 -4.11
CA VAL A 136 10.74 -12.10 -4.71
C VAL A 136 10.76 -12.39 -6.20
N ARG A 137 11.36 -11.51 -7.01
CA ARG A 137 11.48 -11.78 -8.45
C ARG A 137 12.17 -13.10 -8.70
N ALA A 138 11.59 -13.91 -9.58
CA ALA A 138 12.31 -15.06 -10.10
C ALA A 138 13.51 -14.53 -10.87
N VAL A 139 14.71 -14.93 -10.47
CA VAL A 139 15.91 -14.69 -11.27
C VAL A 139 15.77 -15.61 -12.46
N GLU A 140 15.64 -15.05 -13.67
CA GLU A 140 15.83 -15.85 -14.87
C GLU A 140 17.29 -16.33 -14.86
N GLU A 141 17.52 -17.55 -14.40
CA GLU A 141 18.74 -18.25 -14.76
C GLU A 141 18.71 -18.39 -16.28
N LYS A 142 19.47 -17.53 -16.96
CA LYS A 142 19.88 -17.79 -18.34
C LYS A 142 20.53 -19.16 -18.33
N THR A 143 19.78 -20.17 -18.76
CA THR A 143 20.34 -21.45 -19.19
C THR A 143 21.11 -21.16 -20.49
N ASP A 144 22.31 -20.61 -20.35
CA ASP A 144 23.30 -20.61 -21.42
C ASP A 144 23.78 -22.06 -21.57
N GLY A 145 23.28 -22.72 -22.63
CA GLY A 145 23.88 -23.94 -23.18
C GLY A 145 23.22 -25.25 -22.77
N SER A 146 22.65 -25.94 -23.75
CA SER A 146 23.39 -27.05 -24.36
C SER A 146 22.92 -27.34 -25.79
#